data_AF-A0A4P9XYY0-F1
#
_entry.id   AF-A0A4P9XYY0-F1
#
_cell.length_a   1.000
_cell.length_b   1.000
_cell.length_c   1.000
_cell.angle_alpha   90.00
_cell.angle_beta   90.00
_cell.angle_gamma   90.00
#
_symmetry.space_group_name_H-M   'P 1'
#
loop_
_entity.id
_entity.type
_entity.pdbx_description
1 polymer ?
#
loop_
_entity_poly.entity_id
_entity_poly.type
_entity_poly.pdbx_seq_one_letter_code
_entity_poly.pdbx_strand_id
1 'polypeptide(L)'
;MQTTVLASGRSSPSSPSHIYHCRWRQCARTFHGPELLYQHLCDDHVGRHARGNLCLECRWEDCQTVTNKRDHITSHLRVHVPLTPLRCRVCDKRYKRRQDLKKHERKHME
;
A
#
# COMPACT_ATOMS: atom_id res chain seq x y z
N MET A 1 28.19 -15.80 -27.27
CA MET A 1 27.03 -14.89 -27.10
C MET A 1 27.21 -14.08 -25.83
N GLN A 2 27.85 -12.91 -25.97
CA GLN A 2 27.84 -11.86 -24.96
C GLN A 2 26.44 -11.25 -24.93
N THR A 3 25.88 -10.99 -23.74
CA THR A 3 25.48 -9.63 -23.31
C THR A 3 24.94 -9.66 -21.87
N THR A 4 25.67 -8.95 -21.03
CA THR A 4 25.29 -8.29 -19.78
C THR A 4 23.91 -7.62 -19.77
N VAL A 5 23.21 -7.66 -18.64
CA VAL A 5 22.85 -6.44 -17.89
C VAL A 5 22.75 -6.74 -16.39
N LEU A 6 23.46 -5.91 -15.63
CA LEU A 6 23.40 -5.75 -14.19
C LEU A 6 22.13 -4.94 -13.85
N ALA A 7 21.39 -5.35 -12.82
CA ALA A 7 20.47 -4.46 -12.13
C ALA A 7 20.74 -4.56 -10.62
N SER A 8 21.49 -3.56 -10.16
CA SER A 8 21.85 -3.28 -8.78
C SER A 8 20.60 -3.10 -7.91
N GLY A 9 20.37 -4.04 -7.01
CA GLY A 9 19.48 -3.87 -5.86
C GLY A 9 20.31 -3.75 -4.58
N ARG A 10 20.99 -2.61 -4.39
CA ARG A 10 21.67 -2.30 -3.12
C ARG A 10 20.58 -1.91 -2.12
N SER A 11 20.16 -2.86 -1.29
CA SER A 11 19.29 -2.59 -0.14
C SER A 11 20.10 -2.75 1.13
N SER A 12 20.45 -1.62 1.74
CA SER A 12 21.14 -1.50 3.02
C SER A 12 20.44 -2.32 4.13
N PRO A 13 21.17 -3.05 4.99
CA PRO A 13 20.57 -3.69 6.16
C PRO A 13 20.44 -2.67 7.29
N SER A 14 19.29 -2.00 7.36
CA SER A 14 18.97 -1.10 8.49
C SER A 14 17.54 -1.34 8.96
N SER A 15 17.44 -2.05 10.10
CA SER A 15 16.26 -2.33 10.93
C SER A 15 15.13 -3.15 10.26
N PRO A 16 14.34 -3.92 11.04
CA PRO A 16 13.21 -4.69 10.52
C PRO A 16 12.10 -3.73 10.07
N SER A 17 12.27 -3.17 8.88
CA SER A 17 11.34 -2.29 8.21
C SER A 17 10.29 -3.16 7.55
N HIS A 18 9.04 -3.15 8.03
CA HIS A 18 7.97 -3.97 7.44
C HIS A 18 7.88 -3.74 5.92
N ILE A 19 8.14 -4.81 5.16
CA ILE A 19 8.06 -4.82 3.70
C ILE A 19 6.62 -5.18 3.34
N TYR A 20 5.98 -4.32 2.53
CA TYR A 20 4.63 -4.53 2.03
C TYR A 20 4.72 -4.98 0.58
N HIS A 21 4.21 -6.18 0.32
CA HIS A 21 4.19 -6.77 -1.02
C HIS A 21 2.88 -6.44 -1.72
N CYS A 22 2.96 -5.98 -2.96
CA CYS A 22 1.80 -5.92 -3.81
C CYS A 22 1.39 -7.35 -4.19
N ARG A 23 0.14 -7.73 -3.92
CA ARG A 23 -0.42 -9.04 -4.31
C ARG A 23 -1.37 -8.93 -5.51
N TRP A 24 -1.15 -7.91 -6.33
CA TRP A 24 -1.90 -7.76 -7.55
C TRP A 24 -1.43 -8.76 -8.59
N ARG A 25 -2.35 -9.33 -9.38
CA ARG A 25 -1.99 -10.27 -10.44
C ARG A 25 -0.97 -9.64 -11.39
N GLN A 26 0.16 -10.32 -11.57
CA GLN A 26 1.28 -9.88 -12.40
C GLN A 26 2.01 -8.63 -11.89
N CYS A 27 1.89 -8.30 -10.60
CA CYS A 27 2.70 -7.26 -9.96
C CYS A 27 3.61 -7.86 -8.89
N ALA A 28 4.93 -7.64 -9.02
CA ALA A 28 5.93 -8.11 -8.07
C ALA A 28 6.56 -6.97 -7.26
N ARG A 29 5.89 -5.81 -7.17
CA ARG A 29 6.45 -4.63 -6.50
C ARG A 29 6.37 -4.75 -4.98
N THR A 30 7.44 -4.29 -4.33
CA THR A 30 7.57 -4.24 -2.88
C THR A 30 7.77 -2.81 -2.40
N PHE A 31 7.17 -2.47 -1.27
CA PHE A 31 7.17 -1.12 -0.73
C PHE A 31 7.56 -1.11 0.73
N HIS A 32 8.28 -0.06 1.13
CA HIS A 32 8.70 0.17 2.52
C HIS A 32 7.70 1.07 3.25
N GLY A 33 6.40 0.79 3.06
CA GLY A 33 5.32 1.50 3.73
C GLY A 33 3.95 1.25 3.10
N PRO A 34 2.87 1.28 3.89
CA PRO A 34 1.52 1.04 3.38
C PRO A 34 1.04 2.17 2.47
N GLU A 35 1.45 3.41 2.71
CA GLU A 35 1.05 4.56 1.89
C GLU A 35 1.61 4.48 0.46
N LEU A 36 2.85 4.00 0.31
CA LEU A 36 3.49 3.76 -0.99
C LEU A 36 2.81 2.63 -1.76
N LEU A 37 2.45 1.54 -1.07
CA LEU A 37 1.68 0.45 -1.68
C LEU A 37 0.33 0.99 -2.17
N TYR A 38 -0.43 1.70 -1.35
CA TYR A 38 -1.73 2.26 -1.76
C TYR A 38 -1.63 3.23 -2.94
N GLN A 39 -0.63 4.11 -2.93
CA GLN A 39 -0.42 5.04 -4.04
C GLN A 39 -0.08 4.28 -5.33
N HIS A 40 0.76 3.26 -5.26
CA HIS A 40 1.04 2.39 -6.40
C HIS A 40 -0.23 1.70 -6.93
N LEU A 41 -1.10 1.16 -6.07
CA LEU A 41 -2.34 0.53 -6.51
C LEU A 41 -3.27 1.52 -7.24
N CYS A 42 -3.35 2.77 -6.75
CA CYS A 42 -4.19 3.80 -7.34
C CYS A 42 -3.67 4.33 -8.69
N ASP A 43 -2.35 4.41 -8.84
CA ASP A 43 -1.70 4.99 -10.02
C ASP A 43 -1.38 3.96 -11.11
N ASP A 44 -0.95 2.76 -10.73
CA ASP A 44 -0.48 1.72 -11.65
C ASP A 44 -1.58 0.71 -12.02
N HIS A 45 -2.47 0.39 -11.08
CA HIS A 45 -3.51 -0.61 -11.31
C HIS A 45 -4.90 -0.02 -11.54
N VAL A 46 -5.20 1.12 -10.91
CA VAL A 46 -6.42 1.89 -11.14
C VAL A 46 -6.20 3.02 -12.16
N GLY A 47 -4.95 3.43 -12.40
CA GLY A 47 -4.63 4.58 -13.24
C GLY A 47 -4.67 4.28 -14.74
N ARG A 48 -5.44 5.11 -15.46
CA ARG A 48 -5.45 5.32 -16.91
C ARG A 48 -5.31 4.07 -17.79
N HIS A 49 -6.32 3.19 -17.79
CA HIS A 49 -6.63 2.45 -19.02
C HIS A 49 -8.09 1.98 -19.03
N ALA A 50 -8.97 2.80 -19.59
CA ALA A 50 -10.17 2.29 -20.26
C ALA A 50 -10.71 3.36 -21.21
N ARG A 51 -10.29 3.20 -22.47
CA ARG A 51 -10.85 3.85 -23.64
C ARG A 51 -12.25 3.27 -23.85
N GLY A 52 -13.25 3.84 -23.16
CA GLY A 52 -14.67 3.49 -23.29
C GLY A 52 -15.08 2.26 -22.46
N ASN A 53 -16.07 2.44 -21.58
CA ASN A 53 -16.59 1.49 -20.57
C ASN A 53 -15.63 1.22 -19.40
N LEU A 54 -15.62 2.16 -18.44
CA LEU A 54 -14.78 2.16 -17.24
C LEU A 54 -15.21 1.09 -16.22
N CYS A 55 -15.02 -0.20 -16.51
CA CYS A 55 -15.09 -1.26 -15.51
C CYS A 55 -13.73 -1.41 -14.83
N LEU A 56 -13.63 -0.99 -13.57
CA LEU A 56 -12.43 -1.10 -12.74
C LEU A 56 -12.52 -2.40 -11.92
N GLU A 57 -11.73 -3.39 -12.32
CA GLU A 57 -11.63 -4.68 -11.64
C GLU A 57 -10.44 -4.69 -10.66
N CYS A 58 -10.71 -5.04 -9.41
CA CYS A 58 -9.68 -5.38 -8.44
C CYS A 58 -9.13 -6.77 -8.77
N ARG A 59 -7.84 -6.86 -9.12
CA ARG A 59 -7.15 -8.14 -9.38
C ARG A 59 -6.20 -8.50 -8.24
N TRP A 60 -6.60 -8.19 -7.02
CA TRP A 60 -5.88 -8.61 -5.82
C TRP A 60 -6.09 -10.12 -5.59
N GLU A 61 -5.09 -10.79 -5.01
CA GLU A 61 -5.19 -12.22 -4.66
C GLU A 61 -6.44 -12.50 -3.82
N ASP A 62 -7.31 -13.37 -4.32
CA ASP A 62 -8.63 -13.68 -3.75
C ASP A 62 -9.63 -12.50 -3.70
N CYS A 63 -9.51 -11.54 -4.62
CA CYS A 63 -10.47 -10.45 -4.76
C CYS A 63 -11.06 -10.39 -6.17
N GLN A 64 -12.39 -10.26 -6.25
CA GLN A 64 -13.15 -10.15 -7.50
C GLN A 64 -14.07 -8.91 -7.50
N THR A 65 -13.67 -7.85 -6.79
CA THR A 65 -14.48 -6.62 -6.72
C THR A 65 -14.38 -5.85 -8.03
N VAL A 66 -15.51 -5.67 -8.71
CA VAL A 66 -15.63 -4.87 -9.93
C VAL A 66 -16.49 -3.64 -9.66
N THR A 67 -16.06 -2.48 -10.13
CA THR A 67 -16.77 -1.22 -9.91
C THR A 67 -16.62 -0.32 -11.14
N ASN A 68 -17.63 0.47 -11.44
CA ASN A 68 -17.55 1.47 -12.50
C ASN A 68 -17.12 2.87 -12.01
N LYS A 69 -16.82 3.02 -10.71
CA LYS A 69 -16.43 4.28 -10.08
C LYS A 69 -15.02 4.21 -9.54
N ARG A 70 -14.21 5.20 -9.89
CA ARG A 70 -12.84 5.31 -9.38
C ARG A 70 -12.81 5.44 -7.86
N ASP A 71 -13.74 6.21 -7.28
CA ASP A 71 -13.82 6.42 -5.83
C ASP A 71 -14.09 5.12 -5.06
N HIS A 72 -14.91 4.23 -5.62
CA HIS A 72 -15.26 2.96 -5.03
C HIS A 72 -14.07 1.99 -5.03
N ILE A 73 -13.38 1.82 -6.17
CA ILE A 73 -12.20 0.95 -6.22
C ILE A 73 -11.09 1.51 -5.35
N THR A 74 -10.86 2.83 -5.36
CA THR A 74 -9.82 3.49 -4.57
C THR A 74 -10.06 3.31 -3.07
N SER A 75 -11.32 3.43 -2.62
CA SER A 75 -11.69 3.15 -1.23
C SER A 75 -11.56 1.66 -0.90
N HIS A 76 -11.93 0.78 -1.82
CA HIS A 76 -11.78 -0.67 -1.67
C HIS A 76 -10.31 -1.09 -1.50
N LEU A 77 -9.35 -0.47 -2.20
CA LEU A 77 -7.91 -0.78 -2.04
C LEU A 77 -7.41 -0.63 -0.59
N ARG A 78 -8.11 0.11 0.27
CA ARG A 78 -7.80 0.24 1.70
C ARG A 78 -8.03 -1.03 2.51
N VAL A 79 -8.76 -2.01 1.99
CA VAL A 79 -8.92 -3.33 2.65
C VAL A 79 -7.69 -4.21 2.42
N HIS A 80 -7.03 -4.03 1.29
CA HIS A 80 -5.82 -4.77 0.90
C HIS A 80 -4.55 -4.17 1.50
N VAL A 81 -4.56 -2.85 1.70
CA VAL A 81 -3.46 -2.12 2.31
C VAL A 81 -3.85 -1.76 3.75
N PRO A 82 -3.17 -2.29 4.77
CA PRO A 82 -3.39 -1.90 6.16
C PRO A 82 -2.86 -0.47 6.41
N LEU A 83 -3.57 0.52 5.88
CA LEU A 83 -3.30 1.96 5.85
C LEU A 83 -3.36 2.64 7.21
N THR A 84 -3.15 1.91 8.30
CA THR A 84 -3.09 2.49 9.63
C THR A 84 -1.63 2.65 10.00
N PRO A 85 -1.06 3.86 9.90
CA PRO A 85 0.38 3.95 10.03
C PRO A 85 0.84 3.74 11.48
N LEU A 86 -0.01 4.00 12.49
CA LEU A 86 0.45 4.01 13.89
C LEU A 86 -0.65 3.59 14.86
N ARG A 87 -0.58 2.35 15.34
CA ARG A 87 -1.42 1.82 16.42
C ARG A 87 -0.76 2.15 17.76
N CYS A 88 -1.51 2.73 18.68
CA CYS A 88 -1.02 2.91 20.05
C CYS A 88 -0.84 1.54 20.72
N ARG A 89 0.23 1.40 21.52
CA ARG A 89 0.51 0.15 22.25
C ARG A 89 -0.31 0.00 23.53
N VAL A 90 -0.84 1.11 24.05
CA VAL A 90 -1.64 1.16 25.28
C VAL A 90 -3.14 1.10 24.99
N CYS A 91 -3.57 1.59 23.83
CA CYS A 91 -4.97 1.47 23.39
C CYS A 91 -5.07 1.21 21.89
N ASP A 92 -6.21 0.69 21.43
CA ASP A 92 -6.40 0.32 20.02
C ASP A 92 -6.64 1.51 19.05
N LYS A 93 -6.27 2.73 19.45
CA LYS A 93 -6.40 3.92 18.59
C LYS A 93 -5.32 3.97 17.52
N ARG A 94 -5.73 4.33 16.30
CA ARG A 94 -4.90 4.36 15.09
C ARG A 94 -4.77 5.80 14.59
N TYR A 95 -3.54 6.22 14.32
CA TYR A 95 -3.20 7.60 13.97
C TYR A 95 -2.56 7.69 12.59
N LYS A 96 -2.81 8.80 11.87
CA LYS A 96 -2.29 9.05 10.52
C LYS A 96 -0.85 9.61 10.50
N ARG A 97 -0.36 10.20 11.60
CA ARG A 97 1.00 10.77 11.70
C ARG A 97 1.72 10.38 13.00
N ARG A 98 3.04 10.23 12.92
CA ARG A 98 3.94 9.88 14.06
C ARG A 98 3.91 10.88 15.19
N GLN A 99 3.84 12.16 14.84
CA GLN A 99 3.67 13.23 15.82
C GLN A 99 2.35 13.13 16.60
N ASP A 100 1.27 12.74 15.93
CA ASP A 100 -0.06 12.59 16.55
C ASP A 100 -0.09 11.37 17.48
N LEU A 101 0.52 10.24 17.07
CA LEU A 101 0.71 9.08 17.95
C LEU A 101 1.54 9.46 19.18
N LYS A 102 2.70 10.11 19.00
CA LYS A 102 3.59 10.43 20.12
C LYS A 102 2.98 11.45 21.10
N LYS A 103 2.11 12.35 20.63
CA LYS A 103 1.32 13.25 21.47
C LYS A 103 0.24 12.48 22.25
N HIS A 104 -0.39 11.50 21.61
CA HIS A 104 -1.37 10.63 22.23
C HIS A 104 -0.75 9.69 23.28
N GLU A 105 0.40 9.09 23.01
CA GLU A 105 1.08 8.20 23.95
C GLU A 105 1.47 8.90 25.25
N ARG A 106 1.80 10.20 25.19
CA ARG A 106 2.03 11.01 26.40
C ARG A 106 0.81 11.13 27.31
N LYS A 107 -0.41 11.07 26.77
CA LYS A 107 -1.65 11.07 27.58
C LYS A 107 -1.89 9.75 28.33
N HIS A 108 -1.20 8.67 27.97
CA HIS A 108 -1.29 7.41 28.70
C HIS A 108 -0.28 7.31 29.85
N MET A 109 0.67 8.26 29.91
CA MET A 109 1.71 8.31 30.94
C MET A 109 1.41 9.34 32.03
N GLU A 110 0.19 9.91 32.05
CA GLU A 110 -0.33 10.83 33.07
C GLU A 110 -1.43 10.14 33.89
#